data_AF-A0A7U8GQ60-F1
#
_entry.id   AF-A0A7U8GQ60-F1
#
_cell.length_a   1.000
_cell.length_b   1.000
_cell.length_c   1.000
_cell.angle_alpha   90.00
_cell.angle_beta   90.00
_cell.angle_gamma   90.00
#
_symmetry.space_group_name_H-M   'P 1'
#
loop_
_entity.id
_entity.type
_entity.pdbx_description
1 polymer ?
#
loop_
_entity_poly.entity_id
_entity_poly.type
_entity_poly.pdbx_seq_one_letter_code
_entity_poly.pdbx_strand_id
1 'polypeptide(L)'
;MAETENPRFNKNHTIDLKQIRLDVYRLVCYFEAARSIAETHASQDDYAIEALPREFFTDEVSRILLQTAIILRMLDDESEADIEERDPFFSGRLEQNGKTKQLSLREACNKIIHSHKINFDQEHFSDGGAEGEYFTPIIYLYGRQKQYGWKATLNLRLFLNHAARLLRARSFSEFIEWERVYGSV
;
A
#
# COMPACT_ATOMS: atom_id res chain seq x y z
N MET A 1 15.58 37.80 -1.86
CA MET A 1 14.38 36.96 -1.78
C MET A 1 13.92 36.98 -0.34
N ALA A 2 12.68 37.36 -0.07
CA ALA A 2 12.11 37.30 1.27
C ALA A 2 11.27 36.03 1.36
N GLU A 3 11.62 35.16 2.30
CA GLU A 3 10.87 33.94 2.61
C GLU A 3 9.92 34.24 3.78
N THR A 4 8.69 33.72 3.70
CA THR A 4 7.70 33.82 4.77
C THR A 4 7.42 32.44 5.29
N GLU A 5 7.76 32.19 6.55
CA GLU A 5 7.45 30.94 7.22
C GLU A 5 5.93 30.82 7.43
N ASN A 6 5.37 29.64 7.15
CA ASN A 6 3.99 29.31 7.52
C ASN A 6 4.00 28.68 8.92
N PRO A 7 3.69 29.41 10.00
CA PRO A 7 3.74 28.89 11.36
C PRO A 7 2.67 27.81 11.65
N ARG A 8 1.74 27.58 10.71
CA ARG A 8 0.69 26.56 10.77
C ARG A 8 1.00 25.33 9.90
N PHE A 9 2.12 25.32 9.19
CA PHE A 9 2.58 24.14 8.46
C PHE A 9 2.80 23.01 9.47
N ASN A 10 2.08 21.90 9.31
CA ASN A 10 2.05 20.75 10.23
C ASN A 10 1.58 20.99 11.68
N LYS A 11 0.94 22.12 12.00
CA LYS A 11 0.26 22.30 13.29
C LYS A 11 -1.24 22.04 13.14
N ASN A 12 -1.73 20.94 13.72
CA ASN A 12 -3.15 20.64 13.91
C ASN A 12 -4.01 20.71 12.63
N HIS A 13 -3.46 20.41 11.44
CA HIS A 13 -4.31 20.15 10.28
C HIS A 13 -5.06 18.84 10.55
N THR A 14 -6.38 18.91 10.73
CA THR A 14 -7.22 17.70 10.75
C THR A 14 -7.20 17.11 9.35
N ILE A 15 -6.28 16.19 9.11
CA ILE A 15 -6.31 15.31 7.94
C ILE A 15 -7.61 14.52 8.05
N ASP A 16 -8.45 14.60 7.01
CA ASP A 16 -9.65 13.78 6.96
C ASP A 16 -9.25 12.32 6.68
N LEU A 17 -9.07 11.57 7.77
CA LEU A 17 -8.74 10.14 7.70
C LEU A 17 -9.89 9.30 7.13
N LYS A 18 -11.11 9.83 7.04
CA LYS A 18 -12.25 9.08 6.48
C LYS A 18 -12.01 8.73 5.03
N GLN A 19 -11.48 9.68 4.24
CA GLN A 19 -11.17 9.44 2.83
C GLN A 19 -10.08 8.36 2.69
N ILE A 20 -9.04 8.40 3.53
CA ILE A 20 -7.93 7.44 3.46
C ILE A 20 -8.36 6.05 3.92
N ARG A 21 -9.27 5.96 4.90
CA ARG A 21 -9.88 4.69 5.30
C ARG A 21 -10.73 4.09 4.19
N LEU A 22 -11.48 4.93 3.46
CA LEU A 22 -12.24 4.49 2.27
C LEU A 22 -11.30 3.99 1.17
N ASP A 23 -10.19 4.68 0.97
CA ASP A 23 -9.15 4.32 0.00
C ASP A 23 -8.49 2.97 0.35
N VAL A 24 -8.15 2.72 1.62
CA VAL A 24 -7.69 1.41 2.10
C VAL A 24 -8.73 0.32 1.84
N TYR A 25 -10.01 0.59 2.14
CA TYR A 25 -11.10 -0.35 1.87
C TYR A 25 -11.21 -0.68 0.36
N ARG A 26 -11.15 0.34 -0.50
CA ARG A 26 -11.18 0.15 -1.96
C ARG A 26 -10.03 -0.71 -2.45
N LEU A 27 -8.81 -0.48 -1.97
CA LEU A 27 -7.65 -1.31 -2.30
C LEU A 27 -7.88 -2.77 -1.91
N VAL A 28 -8.40 -3.03 -0.72
CA VAL A 28 -8.76 -4.40 -0.31
C VAL A 28 -9.78 -5.00 -1.29
N CYS A 29 -10.85 -4.27 -1.62
CA CYS A 29 -11.86 -4.76 -2.56
C CYS A 29 -11.28 -5.07 -3.95
N TYR A 30 -10.39 -4.23 -4.48
CA TYR A 30 -9.78 -4.45 -5.80
C TYR A 30 -9.04 -5.77 -5.87
N PHE A 31 -8.22 -6.10 -4.86
CA PHE A 31 -7.44 -7.33 -4.88
C PHE A 31 -8.25 -8.56 -4.47
N GLU A 32 -9.15 -8.45 -3.50
CA GLU A 32 -9.96 -9.60 -3.07
C GLU A 32 -11.03 -10.00 -4.10
N ALA A 33 -11.56 -9.03 -4.88
CA ALA A 33 -12.55 -9.30 -5.91
C ALA A 33 -11.93 -9.70 -7.27
N ALA A 34 -10.64 -9.41 -7.51
CA ALA A 34 -10.01 -9.56 -8.82
C ALA A 34 -10.21 -10.96 -9.43
N ARG A 35 -9.98 -12.01 -8.64
CA ARG A 35 -10.14 -13.39 -9.08
C ARG A 35 -11.60 -13.74 -9.41
N SER A 36 -12.53 -13.38 -8.53
CA SER A 36 -13.95 -13.68 -8.72
C SER A 36 -14.53 -12.97 -9.96
N ILE A 37 -14.08 -11.73 -10.22
CA ILE A 37 -14.43 -11.00 -11.44
C ILE A 37 -13.89 -11.75 -12.67
N ALA A 38 -12.61 -12.14 -12.66
CA ALA A 38 -12.00 -12.85 -13.79
C ALA A 38 -12.68 -14.21 -14.06
N GLU A 39 -12.95 -15.00 -13.02
CA GLU A 39 -13.63 -16.31 -13.14
C GLU A 39 -15.06 -16.17 -13.69
N THR A 40 -15.80 -15.16 -13.24
CA THR A 40 -17.19 -14.94 -13.68
C THR A 40 -17.27 -14.62 -15.17
N HIS A 41 -16.28 -13.89 -15.69
CA HIS A 41 -16.30 -13.40 -17.07
C HIS A 41 -15.52 -14.28 -18.05
N ALA A 42 -14.65 -15.18 -17.59
CA ALA A 42 -13.88 -16.09 -18.44
C ALA A 42 -14.71 -17.05 -19.30
N SER A 43 -16.02 -17.16 -19.06
CA SER A 43 -16.95 -18.04 -19.81
C SER A 43 -18.01 -17.28 -20.61
N GLN A 44 -18.00 -15.95 -20.57
CA GLN A 44 -19.03 -15.12 -21.20
C GLN A 44 -18.41 -14.13 -22.18
N ASP A 45 -18.47 -14.47 -23.47
CA ASP A 45 -18.18 -13.51 -24.53
C ASP A 45 -19.14 -12.30 -24.40
N ASP A 46 -18.60 -11.09 -24.54
CA ASP A 46 -19.33 -9.82 -24.76
C ASP A 46 -19.82 -9.01 -23.53
N TYR A 47 -19.24 -9.21 -22.34
CA TYR A 47 -19.49 -8.33 -21.19
C TYR A 47 -18.54 -7.13 -21.14
N ALA A 48 -19.07 -5.92 -21.39
CA ALA A 48 -18.32 -4.66 -21.33
C ALA A 48 -17.57 -4.43 -19.99
N ILE A 49 -18.01 -5.07 -18.90
CA ILE A 49 -17.39 -4.99 -17.58
C ILE A 49 -16.01 -5.68 -17.54
N GLU A 50 -15.77 -6.72 -18.35
CA GLU A 50 -14.50 -7.47 -18.37
C GLU A 50 -13.31 -6.61 -18.83
N ALA A 51 -13.57 -5.62 -19.69
CA ALA A 51 -12.54 -4.71 -20.18
C ALA A 51 -12.09 -3.69 -19.13
N LEU A 52 -12.97 -3.34 -18.16
CA LEU A 52 -12.73 -2.26 -17.21
C LEU A 52 -11.50 -2.50 -16.30
N PRO A 53 -11.26 -3.70 -15.74
CA PRO A 53 -10.03 -3.95 -15.00
C PRO A 53 -8.76 -3.74 -15.83
N ARG A 54 -8.78 -4.10 -17.12
CA ARG A 54 -7.62 -3.88 -18.01
C ARG A 54 -7.35 -2.39 -18.25
N GLU A 55 -8.40 -1.58 -18.24
CA GLU A 55 -8.31 -0.14 -18.45
C GLU A 55 -7.94 0.63 -17.17
N PHE A 56 -8.56 0.31 -16.04
CA PHE A 56 -8.55 1.19 -14.86
C PHE A 56 -7.76 0.66 -13.67
N PHE A 57 -7.52 -0.65 -13.56
CA PHE A 57 -7.01 -1.24 -12.32
C PHE A 57 -5.66 -0.64 -11.91
N THR A 58 -4.68 -0.66 -12.81
CA THR A 58 -3.32 -0.23 -12.48
C THR A 58 -3.24 1.24 -12.12
N ASP A 59 -4.00 2.08 -12.82
CA ASP A 59 -4.00 3.53 -12.61
C ASP A 59 -4.67 3.89 -11.30
N GLU A 60 -5.84 3.30 -11.04
CA GLU A 60 -6.61 3.58 -9.83
C GLU A 60 -5.91 3.02 -8.58
N VAL A 61 -5.40 1.78 -8.64
CA VAL A 61 -4.64 1.20 -7.54
C VAL A 61 -3.37 2.00 -7.27
N SER A 62 -2.63 2.42 -8.30
CA SER A 62 -1.41 3.23 -8.13
C SER A 62 -1.72 4.58 -7.47
N ARG A 63 -2.79 5.26 -7.93
CA ARG A 63 -3.24 6.54 -7.38
C ARG A 63 -3.61 6.42 -5.91
N ILE A 64 -4.44 5.43 -5.56
CA ILE A 64 -4.90 5.22 -4.19
C ILE A 64 -3.75 4.77 -3.29
N LEU A 65 -2.86 3.89 -3.78
CA LEU A 65 -1.71 3.41 -3.02
C LEU A 65 -0.73 4.55 -2.69
N LEU A 66 -0.44 5.43 -3.66
CA LEU A 66 0.42 6.59 -3.44
C LEU A 66 -0.18 7.56 -2.42
N GLN A 67 -1.47 7.89 -2.59
CA GLN A 67 -2.19 8.76 -1.65
C GLN A 67 -2.19 8.19 -0.22
N THR A 68 -2.47 6.89 -0.10
CA THR A 68 -2.43 6.17 1.18
C THR A 68 -1.04 6.23 1.81
N ALA A 69 0.01 5.91 1.03
CA ALA A 69 1.39 5.91 1.52
C ALA A 69 1.85 7.29 2.01
N ILE A 70 1.45 8.37 1.31
CA ILE A 70 1.77 9.75 1.73
C ILE A 70 1.16 10.04 3.09
N ILE A 71 -0.14 9.77 3.28
CA ILE A 71 -0.80 10.08 4.54
C ILE A 71 -0.27 9.22 5.69
N LEU A 72 -0.08 7.91 5.48
CA LEU A 72 0.52 7.06 6.51
C LEU A 72 1.92 7.54 6.90
N ARG A 73 2.71 8.00 5.93
CA ARG A 73 4.05 8.56 6.20
C ARG A 73 3.99 9.86 6.99
N MET A 74 3.00 10.71 6.73
CA MET A 74 2.76 11.93 7.50
C MET A 74 2.35 11.61 8.94
N LEU A 75 1.43 10.67 9.15
CA LEU A 75 1.01 10.23 10.50
C LEU A 75 2.16 9.60 11.28
N ASP A 76 3.03 8.87 10.60
CA ASP A 76 4.25 8.30 11.16
C ASP A 76 5.28 9.40 11.53
N ASP A 77 5.43 10.45 10.73
CA ASP A 77 6.28 11.60 11.06
C ASP A 77 5.74 12.48 12.20
N GLU A 78 4.42 12.54 12.39
CA GLU A 78 3.77 13.24 13.52
C GLU A 78 3.94 12.50 14.86
N SER A 79 4.29 11.21 14.82
CA SER A 79 4.46 10.41 16.03
C SER A 79 5.78 10.75 16.73
N GLU A 80 5.72 11.14 18.00
CA GLU A 80 6.92 11.28 18.87
C GLU A 80 7.51 9.92 19.30
N ALA A 81 7.12 8.82 18.66
CA ALA A 81 7.69 7.50 18.95
C ALA A 81 9.21 7.58 18.69
N ASP A 82 10.00 7.26 19.72
CA ASP A 82 11.45 7.31 19.64
C ASP A 82 11.94 6.54 18.41
N ILE A 83 12.89 7.13 17.69
CA ILE A 83 13.54 6.60 16.47
C ILE A 83 14.11 5.17 16.68
N GLU A 84 14.23 4.72 17.93
CA GLU A 84 14.74 3.42 18.33
C GLU A 84 13.67 2.31 18.44
N GLU A 85 12.37 2.63 18.46
CA GLU A 85 11.34 1.59 18.37
C GLU A 85 11.33 1.00 16.96
N ARG A 86 11.96 -0.18 16.83
CA ARG A 86 11.87 -1.00 15.62
C ARG A 86 10.40 -1.28 15.33
N ASP A 87 9.88 -0.61 14.30
CA ASP A 87 8.58 -0.89 13.68
C ASP A 87 8.45 -2.41 13.45
N PRO A 88 7.64 -3.15 14.25
CA PRO A 88 7.54 -4.59 14.16
C PRO A 88 6.67 -5.02 12.95
N PHE A 89 6.11 -4.07 12.20
CA PHE A 89 5.11 -4.32 11.17
C PHE A 89 5.77 -4.44 9.80
N PHE A 90 6.03 -5.68 9.40
CA PHE A 90 6.64 -5.97 8.12
C PHE A 90 5.61 -6.33 7.07
N SER A 91 5.62 -5.60 5.96
CA SER A 91 4.68 -5.78 4.84
C SER A 91 5.36 -6.25 3.55
N GLY A 92 6.67 -6.51 3.59
CA GLY A 92 7.39 -6.92 2.38
C GLY A 92 8.86 -7.18 2.60
N ARG A 93 9.61 -7.17 1.48
CA ARG A 93 11.06 -7.34 1.44
C ARG A 93 11.69 -6.29 0.53
N LEU A 94 12.84 -5.75 0.94
CA LEU A 94 13.68 -4.87 0.12
C LEU A 94 14.95 -5.61 -0.29
N GLU A 95 15.23 -5.62 -1.58
CA GLU A 95 16.48 -6.04 -2.18
C GLU A 95 17.28 -4.80 -2.61
N GLN A 96 18.46 -4.62 -2.04
CA GLN A 96 19.35 -3.51 -2.35
C GLN A 96 20.80 -3.91 -2.07
N ASN A 97 21.72 -3.64 -3.00
CA ASN A 97 23.16 -3.91 -2.85
C ASN A 97 23.47 -5.38 -2.48
N GLY A 98 22.76 -6.34 -3.09
CA GLY A 98 22.92 -7.77 -2.81
C GLY A 98 22.45 -8.21 -1.42
N LYS A 99 21.79 -7.33 -0.67
CA LYS A 99 21.19 -7.63 0.64
C LYS A 99 19.68 -7.62 0.54
N THR A 100 19.06 -8.52 1.28
CA THR A 100 17.62 -8.58 1.47
C THR A 100 17.29 -8.26 2.91
N LYS A 101 16.35 -7.33 3.13
CA LYS A 101 15.80 -7.01 4.45
C LYS A 101 14.29 -7.02 4.42
N GLN A 102 13.66 -7.20 5.57
CA GLN A 102 12.22 -6.98 5.70
C GLN A 102 11.91 -5.49 5.50
N LEU A 103 10.71 -5.21 5.01
CA LEU A 103 10.22 -3.88 4.72
C LEU A 103 9.20 -3.49 5.79
N SER A 104 9.58 -2.57 6.69
CA SER A 104 8.66 -2.03 7.69
C SER A 104 7.52 -1.21 7.06
N LEU A 105 6.49 -0.81 7.81
CA LEU A 105 5.41 0.04 7.29
C LEU A 105 5.96 1.39 6.82
N ARG A 106 6.83 2.03 7.61
CA ARG A 106 7.52 3.27 7.24
C ARG A 106 8.35 3.09 5.97
N GLU A 107 9.11 2.00 5.88
CA GLU A 107 9.91 1.71 4.70
C GLU A 107 9.05 1.44 3.47
N ALA A 108 7.94 0.73 3.62
CA ALA A 108 6.98 0.48 2.55
C ALA A 108 6.41 1.79 2.00
N CYS A 109 5.96 2.70 2.86
CA CYS A 109 5.48 4.02 2.46
C CYS A 109 6.57 4.78 1.68
N ASN A 110 7.80 4.83 2.20
CA ASN A 110 8.92 5.46 1.52
C ASN A 110 9.21 4.84 0.15
N LYS A 111 9.14 3.51 0.01
CA LYS A 111 9.37 2.83 -1.28
C LYS A 111 8.25 3.07 -2.27
N ILE A 112 6.99 3.14 -1.83
CA ILE A 112 5.87 3.52 -2.70
C ILE A 112 6.11 4.94 -3.24
N ILE A 113 6.33 5.91 -2.34
CA ILE A 113 6.49 7.34 -2.68
C ILE A 113 7.69 7.58 -3.63
N HIS A 114 8.79 6.86 -3.46
CA HIS A 114 10.01 7.05 -4.24
C HIS A 114 10.20 6.03 -5.37
N SER A 115 9.18 5.21 -5.65
CA SER A 115 9.24 4.31 -6.80
C SER A 115 9.10 5.11 -8.10
N HIS A 116 9.87 4.73 -9.12
CA HIS A 116 9.69 5.24 -10.49
C HIS A 116 8.95 4.23 -11.37
N LYS A 117 8.70 3.03 -10.85
CA LYS A 117 8.00 1.94 -11.55
C LYS A 117 7.34 1.02 -10.52
N ILE A 118 6.09 0.68 -10.78
CA ILE A 118 5.29 -0.28 -10.03
C ILE A 118 4.86 -1.36 -11.01
N ASN A 119 5.14 -2.62 -10.70
CA ASN A 119 4.61 -3.76 -11.42
C ASN A 119 3.62 -4.50 -10.51
N PHE A 120 2.47 -4.84 -11.05
CA PHE A 120 1.47 -5.66 -10.38
C PHE A 120 1.68 -7.12 -10.76
N ASP A 121 1.66 -7.99 -9.75
CA ASP A 121 1.74 -9.42 -9.97
C ASP A 121 0.39 -9.96 -10.50
N GLN A 122 0.47 -10.94 -11.40
CA GLN A 122 -0.70 -11.55 -12.03
C GLN A 122 -0.58 -13.07 -11.96
N GLU A 123 -1.71 -13.72 -11.68
CA GLU A 123 -1.83 -15.17 -11.73
C GLU A 123 -2.79 -15.57 -12.85
N HIS A 124 -2.47 -16.70 -13.49
CA HIS A 124 -3.34 -17.35 -14.46
C HIS A 124 -4.13 -18.46 -13.77
N PHE A 125 -5.38 -18.65 -14.18
CA PHE A 125 -6.17 -19.81 -13.82
C PHE A 125 -6.68 -20.53 -15.07
N SER A 126 -6.85 -21.83 -14.93
CA SER A 126 -7.46 -22.72 -15.93
C SER A 126 -8.26 -23.75 -15.15
N ASP A 127 -9.57 -23.56 -15.03
CA ASP A 127 -10.46 -24.49 -14.34
C ASP A 127 -11.77 -24.64 -15.11
N GLY A 128 -12.27 -25.88 -15.21
CA GLY A 128 -13.56 -26.17 -15.84
C GLY A 128 -13.74 -25.72 -17.30
N GLY A 129 -12.65 -25.45 -18.03
CA GLY A 129 -12.69 -24.92 -19.40
C GLY A 129 -12.74 -23.38 -19.50
N ALA A 130 -12.69 -22.68 -18.36
CA ALA A 130 -12.50 -21.24 -18.29
C ALA A 130 -11.03 -20.92 -18.02
N GLU A 131 -10.46 -19.97 -18.78
CA GLU A 131 -9.10 -19.48 -18.63
C GLU A 131 -9.09 -17.98 -18.46
N GLY A 132 -8.19 -17.46 -17.62
CA GLY A 132 -8.08 -16.02 -17.41
C GLY A 132 -6.93 -15.62 -16.52
N GLU A 133 -6.84 -14.31 -16.29
CA GLU A 133 -5.78 -13.65 -15.53
C GLU A 133 -6.40 -12.72 -14.49
N TYR A 134 -5.80 -12.66 -13.31
CA TYR A 134 -6.18 -11.69 -12.28
C TYR A 134 -4.96 -11.15 -11.55
N PHE A 135 -5.09 -9.91 -11.05
CA PHE A 135 -4.07 -9.29 -10.23
C PHE A 135 -4.05 -9.87 -8.81
N THR A 136 -2.86 -10.19 -8.32
CA THR A 136 -2.66 -10.65 -6.94
C THR A 136 -2.28 -9.47 -6.04
N PRO A 137 -2.43 -9.57 -4.70
CA PRO A 137 -2.05 -8.51 -3.76
C PRO A 137 -0.53 -8.39 -3.58
N ILE A 138 0.27 -8.84 -4.55
CA ILE A 138 1.73 -8.68 -4.56
C ILE A 138 2.09 -7.61 -5.59
N ILE A 139 2.92 -6.65 -5.18
CA ILE A 139 3.46 -5.66 -6.11
C ILE A 139 4.97 -5.56 -5.99
N TYR A 140 5.60 -5.17 -7.09
CA TYR A 140 7.03 -4.94 -7.17
C TYR A 140 7.30 -3.46 -7.45
N LEU A 141 7.97 -2.83 -6.50
CA LEU A 141 8.36 -1.42 -6.56
C LEU A 141 9.83 -1.33 -6.96
N TYR A 142 10.15 -0.42 -7.87
CA TYR A 142 11.51 -0.18 -8.32
C TYR A 142 11.85 1.29 -8.16
N GLY A 143 13.07 1.54 -7.70
CA GLY A 143 13.59 2.89 -7.62
C GLY A 143 15.09 2.91 -7.50
N ARG A 144 15.61 4.12 -7.24
CA ARG A 144 17.02 4.35 -7.02
C ARG A 144 17.22 5.10 -5.71
N GLN A 145 18.33 4.83 -5.04
CA GLN A 145 18.81 5.59 -3.91
C GLN A 145 20.29 5.90 -4.14
N LYS A 146 20.59 7.17 -4.39
CA LYS A 146 21.91 7.59 -4.91
C LYS A 146 22.24 6.80 -6.19
N GLN A 147 23.35 6.08 -6.19
CA GLN A 147 23.82 5.26 -7.32
C GLN A 147 23.27 3.83 -7.35
N TYR A 148 22.50 3.42 -6.33
CA TYR A 148 22.07 2.03 -6.17
C TYR A 148 20.59 1.85 -6.50
N GLY A 149 20.30 0.93 -7.43
CA GLY A 149 18.94 0.45 -7.67
C GLY A 149 18.44 -0.38 -6.49
N TRP A 150 17.14 -0.35 -6.27
CA TRP A 150 16.47 -1.22 -5.30
C TRP A 150 15.19 -1.81 -5.91
N LYS A 151 14.83 -3.00 -5.44
CA LYS A 151 13.56 -3.67 -5.73
C LYS A 151 12.89 -3.97 -4.40
N ALA A 152 11.64 -3.57 -4.21
CA ALA A 152 10.84 -3.98 -3.07
C ALA A 152 9.71 -4.88 -3.54
N THR A 153 9.52 -6.01 -2.88
CA THR A 153 8.34 -6.88 -3.03
C THR A 153 7.43 -6.58 -1.86
N LEU A 154 6.23 -6.06 -2.14
CA LEU A 154 5.27 -5.65 -1.13
C LEU A 154 4.05 -6.58 -1.16
N ASN A 155 3.65 -7.07 0.01
CA ASN A 155 2.39 -7.75 0.22
C ASN A 155 1.35 -6.71 0.65
N LEU A 156 0.43 -6.37 -0.26
CA LEU A 156 -0.57 -5.35 -0.03
C LEU A 156 -1.59 -5.74 1.03
N ARG A 157 -1.93 -7.03 1.21
CA ARG A 157 -2.82 -7.45 2.30
C ARG A 157 -2.24 -7.07 3.67
N LEU A 158 -0.96 -7.37 3.89
CA LEU A 158 -0.27 -7.02 5.14
C LEU A 158 -0.16 -5.50 5.29
N PHE A 159 0.29 -4.80 4.25
CA PHE A 159 0.40 -3.34 4.25
C PHE A 159 -0.94 -2.67 4.59
N LEU A 160 -2.03 -3.06 3.92
CA LEU A 160 -3.36 -2.48 4.10
C LEU A 160 -3.96 -2.82 5.46
N ASN A 161 -3.67 -4.00 6.02
CA ASN A 161 -4.07 -4.33 7.39
C ASN A 161 -3.39 -3.39 8.40
N HIS A 162 -2.06 -3.24 8.31
CA HIS A 162 -1.33 -2.30 9.16
C HIS A 162 -1.82 -0.86 8.97
N ALA A 163 -2.07 -0.44 7.73
CA ALA A 163 -2.64 0.87 7.42
C ALA A 163 -4.03 1.06 8.07
N ALA A 164 -4.93 0.09 7.94
CA ALA A 164 -6.27 0.17 8.51
C ALA A 164 -6.24 0.29 10.04
N ARG A 165 -5.32 -0.43 10.70
CA ARG A 165 -5.12 -0.35 12.15
C ARG A 165 -4.50 0.99 12.54
N LEU A 166 -3.49 1.46 11.82
CA LEU A 166 -2.85 2.77 12.06
C LEU A 166 -3.82 3.94 11.82
N LEU A 167 -4.78 3.82 10.91
CA LEU A 167 -5.82 4.83 10.66
C LEU A 167 -7.00 4.75 11.65
N ARG A 168 -7.10 3.64 12.39
CA ARG A 168 -8.02 3.49 13.52
C ARG A 168 -7.40 4.07 14.79
N ALA A 169 -6.12 3.79 15.02
CA ALA A 169 -5.26 4.68 15.78
C ALA A 169 -5.15 6.02 15.03
N ARG A 170 -4.72 7.08 15.68
CA ARG A 170 -4.48 8.37 15.03
C ARG A 170 -3.00 8.59 14.76
N SER A 171 -2.13 7.91 15.51
CA SER A 171 -0.67 7.99 15.43
C SER A 171 -0.02 6.62 15.55
N PHE A 172 1.28 6.53 15.22
CA PHE A 172 2.04 5.28 15.34
C PHE A 172 2.20 4.85 16.80
N SER A 173 2.45 5.78 17.72
CA SER A 173 2.50 5.51 19.16
C SER A 173 1.17 4.91 19.66
N GLU A 174 0.03 5.49 19.28
CA GLU A 174 -1.29 4.94 19.61
C GLU A 174 -1.51 3.56 19.00
N PHE A 175 -0.98 3.32 17.79
CA PHE A 175 -1.05 2.01 17.14
C PHE A 175 -0.22 0.94 17.87
N ILE A 176 1.00 1.26 18.30
CA ILE A 176 1.84 0.35 19.09
C ILE A 176 1.18 0.01 20.43
N GLU A 177 0.61 0.99 21.11
CA GLU A 177 -0.17 0.76 22.33
C GLU A 177 -1.38 -0.13 22.05
N TRP A 178 -2.13 0.15 20.98
CA TRP A 178 -3.27 -0.66 20.55
C TRP A 178 -2.86 -2.11 20.24
N GLU A 179 -1.75 -2.32 19.54
CA GLU A 179 -1.19 -3.64 19.22
C GLU A 179 -0.82 -4.41 20.50
N ARG A 180 -0.17 -3.75 21.47
CA ARG A 180 0.19 -4.36 22.75
C ARG A 180 -1.04 -4.80 23.55
N VAL A 181 -2.13 -4.03 23.50
CA VAL A 181 -3.34 -4.29 24.29
C VAL A 181 -4.28 -5.28 23.58
N TYR A 182 -4.40 -5.22 22.25
CA TYR A 182 -5.45 -5.90 21.49
C TYR A 182 -4.94 -6.83 20.37
N GLY A 183 -3.64 -6.89 20.09
CA GLY A 183 -3.05 -7.64 18.97
C GLY A 183 -2.88 -9.15 19.20
N SER A 184 -3.19 -9.66 20.39
CA SER A 184 -3.09 -11.08 20.75
C SER A 184 -4.37 -11.84 20.39
N VAL A 185 -4.62 -12.07 19.10
CA VAL A 185 -5.64 -13.03 18.62
C VAL A 185 -5.09 -13.81 17.43
#